data_AF-A0A2U0RXZ3-F1
#
_entry.id   AF-A0A2U0RXZ3-F1
#
_cell.length_a   1.000
_cell.length_b   1.000
_cell.length_c   1.000
_cell.angle_alpha   90.00
_cell.angle_beta   90.00
_cell.angle_gamma   90.00
#
_symmetry.space_group_name_H-M   'P 1'
#
loop_
_entity.id
_entity.type
_entity.pdbx_description
1 polymer ?
#
loop_
_entity_poly.entity_id
_entity_poly.type
_entity_poly.pdbx_seq_one_letter_code
_entity_poly.pdbx_strand_id
1 'polypeptide(L)'
;MIKEITKAKGGLRPAHQPHRPNAVKNPAFKTICQRDTPIFNVLWDMKKRGLSYDIIRNVDKALSALSQRCDLQDPEFVKTTIAQHESEGYKRNLAYAYDTYAKFYGIEWKKPIYWQPRKVPRIPLEKNIEAIISSACIKTATASAISKDTGLRPIEILSLKLKQIDL
;
A
#
# COMPACT_ATOMS: atom_id res chain seq x y z
N MET A 1 33.00 32.54 45.96
CA MET A 1 32.35 32.58 44.63
C MET A 1 32.79 31.34 43.86
N ILE A 2 32.13 30.19 44.07
CA ILE A 2 32.40 28.92 43.37
C ILE A 2 31.04 28.38 42.97
N LYS A 3 30.75 28.37 41.66
CA LYS A 3 29.49 27.83 41.11
C LYS A 3 29.68 26.35 40.81
N GLU A 4 28.74 25.57 41.29
CA GLU A 4 28.59 24.12 41.10
C GLU A 4 28.55 23.74 39.62
N ILE A 5 29.27 22.67 39.27
CA ILE A 5 29.17 22.00 37.96
C ILE A 5 28.13 20.89 38.12
N THR A 6 26.93 21.09 37.59
CA THR A 6 25.88 20.08 37.52
C THR A 6 26.12 19.14 36.34
N LYS A 7 26.31 17.84 36.65
CA LYS A 7 26.52 16.76 35.70
C LYS A 7 25.18 16.40 35.02
N ALA A 8 25.01 16.77 33.75
CA ALA A 8 23.86 16.38 32.95
C ALA A 8 23.86 14.85 32.74
N LYS A 9 22.82 14.17 33.25
CA LYS A 9 22.55 12.76 32.98
C LYS A 9 22.08 12.61 31.52
N GLY A 10 22.99 12.21 30.63
CA GLY A 10 22.63 11.72 29.31
C GLY A 10 21.89 10.39 29.42
N GLY A 11 20.56 10.43 29.30
CA GLY A 11 19.75 9.22 29.20
C GLY A 11 19.96 8.55 27.84
N LEU A 12 20.43 7.30 27.85
CA LEU A 12 20.45 6.42 26.69
C LEU A 12 19.01 6.27 26.15
N ARG A 13 18.80 6.52 24.85
CA ARG A 13 17.54 6.17 24.19
C ARG A 13 17.39 4.65 24.20
N PRO A 14 16.23 4.08 24.56
CA PRO A 14 16.05 2.64 24.54
C PRO A 14 16.17 2.12 23.10
N ALA A 15 16.90 1.01 22.94
CA ALA A 15 17.09 0.35 21.66
C ALA A 15 15.72 0.00 21.02
N HIS A 16 15.63 0.16 19.70
CA HIS A 16 14.49 -0.30 18.92
C HIS A 16 14.36 -1.81 19.10
N GLN A 17 13.35 -2.27 19.83
CA GLN A 17 13.07 -3.70 19.99
C GLN A 17 12.82 -4.31 18.60
N PRO A 18 13.36 -5.51 18.29
CA PRO A 18 13.02 -6.20 17.07
C PRO A 18 11.50 -6.49 17.07
N HIS A 19 10.85 -6.22 15.93
CA HIS A 19 9.44 -6.55 15.76
C HIS A 19 9.28 -8.06 15.94
N ARG A 20 8.68 -8.49 17.05
CA ARG A 20 8.35 -9.89 17.30
C ARG A 20 7.44 -10.36 16.16
N PRO A 21 7.73 -11.46 15.46
CA PRO A 21 6.76 -11.99 14.51
C PRO A 21 5.50 -12.33 15.31
N ASN A 22 4.38 -11.72 14.92
CA ASN A 22 3.10 -11.98 15.56
C ASN A 22 2.83 -13.48 15.51
N ALA A 23 2.84 -14.12 16.68
CA ALA A 23 2.40 -15.49 16.83
C ALA A 23 0.98 -15.58 16.27
N VAL A 24 0.79 -16.43 15.26
CA VAL A 24 -0.52 -16.79 14.73
C VAL A 24 -1.27 -17.50 15.85
N LYS A 25 -1.91 -16.73 16.72
CA LYS A 25 -3.00 -17.23 17.55
C LYS A 25 -4.15 -17.40 16.57
N ASN A 26 -4.34 -18.62 16.07
CA ASN A 26 -5.64 -19.03 15.56
C ASN A 26 -6.50 -19.35 16.79
N PRO A 27 -7.34 -18.43 17.30
CA PRO A 27 -8.40 -18.85 18.18
C PRO A 27 -9.34 -19.73 17.36
N ALA A 28 -9.80 -20.82 17.98
CA ALA A 28 -10.76 -21.78 17.46
C ALA A 28 -11.67 -21.18 16.38
N PHE A 29 -11.65 -21.79 15.19
CA PHE A 29 -12.57 -21.49 14.10
C PHE A 29 -13.97 -21.88 14.60
N LYS A 30 -14.63 -20.95 15.29
CA LYS A 30 -16.01 -21.11 15.75
C LYS A 30 -16.82 -21.20 14.47
N THR A 31 -17.36 -22.37 14.18
CA THR A 31 -18.27 -22.59 13.05
C THR A 31 -19.41 -21.59 13.18
N ILE A 32 -19.35 -20.52 12.39
CA ILE A 32 -20.44 -19.60 12.22
C ILE A 32 -21.40 -20.35 11.31
N CYS A 33 -22.58 -20.70 11.83
CA CYS A 33 -23.71 -21.14 11.05
C CYS A 33 -23.90 -20.13 9.92
N GLN A 34 -23.59 -20.54 8.68
CA GLN A 34 -23.42 -19.63 7.55
C GLN A 34 -24.73 -18.88 7.32
N ARG A 35 -24.74 -17.58 7.61
CA ARG A 35 -25.67 -16.69 6.92
C ARG A 35 -25.11 -16.60 5.51
N ASP A 36 -25.73 -17.30 4.57
CA ASP A 36 -25.32 -17.31 3.17
C ASP A 36 -25.59 -15.93 2.57
N THR A 37 -24.72 -14.97 2.86
CA THR A 37 -24.73 -13.69 2.16
C THR A 37 -24.02 -13.89 0.83
N PRO A 38 -24.53 -13.32 -0.28
CA PRO A 38 -23.92 -13.50 -1.60
C PRO A 38 -22.46 -13.02 -1.64
N ILE A 39 -22.11 -12.06 -0.79
CA ILE A 39 -20.74 -11.58 -0.61
C ILE A 39 -19.85 -12.69 -0.02
N PHE A 40 -20.31 -13.42 1.00
CA PHE A 40 -19.53 -14.49 1.64
C PHE A 40 -19.11 -15.56 0.63
N ASN A 41 -19.99 -15.95 -0.29
CA ASN A 41 -19.69 -16.96 -1.31
C ASN A 41 -18.54 -16.53 -2.22
N VAL A 42 -18.51 -15.26 -2.62
CA VAL A 42 -17.41 -14.69 -3.41
C VAL A 42 -16.11 -14.66 -2.62
N LEU A 43 -16.15 -14.22 -1.35
CA LEU A 43 -14.97 -14.19 -0.50
C LEU A 43 -14.41 -15.58 -0.22
N TRP A 44 -15.29 -16.58 -0.05
CA TRP A 44 -14.91 -17.96 0.09
C TRP A 44 -14.24 -18.50 -1.18
N ASP A 45 -14.76 -18.15 -2.35
CA ASP A 45 -14.13 -18.50 -3.62
C ASP A 45 -12.73 -17.89 -3.79
N MET A 46 -12.60 -16.61 -3.46
CA MET A 46 -11.31 -15.93 -3.46
C MET A 46 -10.29 -16.61 -2.54
N LYS A 47 -10.73 -17.09 -1.37
CA LYS A 47 -9.90 -17.85 -0.44
C LYS A 47 -9.47 -19.20 -1.02
N LYS A 48 -10.38 -19.94 -1.66
CA LYS A 48 -10.05 -21.21 -2.35
C LYS A 48 -9.02 -21.02 -3.45
N ARG A 49 -9.04 -19.88 -4.14
CA ARG A 49 -8.07 -19.51 -5.18
C ARG A 49 -6.69 -19.12 -4.63
N GLY A 50 -6.51 -19.02 -3.31
CA GLY A 50 -5.23 -18.68 -2.68
C GLY A 50 -4.86 -17.19 -2.76
N LEU A 51 -5.83 -16.29 -2.90
CA LEU A 51 -5.57 -14.84 -2.90
C LEU A 51 -5.11 -14.35 -1.52
N SER A 52 -4.32 -13.27 -1.50
CA SER A 52 -3.86 -12.63 -0.26
C SER A 52 -5.03 -12.18 0.62
N TYR A 53 -4.86 -12.29 1.94
CA TYR A 53 -5.82 -11.81 2.93
C TYR A 53 -6.17 -10.33 2.75
N ASP A 54 -5.19 -9.48 2.41
CA ASP A 54 -5.42 -8.05 2.19
C ASP A 54 -6.35 -7.79 1.01
N ILE A 55 -6.24 -8.60 -0.05
CA ILE A 55 -7.12 -8.49 -1.22
C ILE A 55 -8.54 -8.88 -0.83
N ILE A 56 -8.71 -10.01 -0.14
CA ILE A 56 -10.02 -10.50 0.32
C ILE A 56 -10.68 -9.46 1.22
N ARG A 57 -9.92 -8.90 2.18
CA ARG A 57 -10.40 -7.85 3.08
C ARG A 57 -10.81 -6.57 2.34
N ASN A 58 -10.06 -6.20 1.30
CA ASN A 58 -10.39 -5.02 0.50
C ASN A 58 -11.67 -5.23 -0.32
N VAL A 59 -11.85 -6.41 -0.91
CA VAL A 59 -13.06 -6.77 -1.65
C VAL A 59 -14.27 -6.85 -0.72
N ASP A 60 -14.14 -7.47 0.46
CA ASP A 60 -15.20 -7.54 1.47
C ASP A 60 -15.71 -6.13 1.86
N LYS A 61 -14.78 -5.22 2.19
CA LYS A 61 -15.12 -3.84 2.52
C LYS A 61 -15.81 -3.10 1.36
N ALA A 62 -15.29 -3.26 0.14
CA ALA A 62 -15.83 -2.60 -1.04
C ALA A 62 -17.25 -3.11 -1.37
N LEU A 63 -17.46 -4.43 -1.36
CA LEU A 63 -18.76 -5.04 -1.62
C LEU A 63 -19.76 -4.70 -0.51
N SER A 64 -19.34 -4.71 0.76
CA SER A 64 -20.18 -4.30 1.89
C SER A 64 -20.60 -2.84 1.80
N ALA A 65 -19.72 -1.95 1.30
CA ALA A 65 -20.06 -0.55 1.09
C ALA A 65 -21.05 -0.36 -0.07
N LEU A 66 -20.93 -1.16 -1.13
CA LEU A 66 -21.88 -1.17 -2.25
C LEU A 66 -23.24 -1.72 -1.80
N SER A 67 -23.27 -2.85 -1.09
CA SER A 67 -24.54 -3.49 -0.66
C SER A 67 -25.39 -2.61 0.27
N GLN A 68 -24.79 -1.63 0.93
CA GLN A 68 -25.53 -0.67 1.77
C GLN A 68 -26.27 0.40 0.94
N ARG A 69 -25.86 0.63 -0.30
CA ARG A 69 -26.35 1.72 -1.15
C ARG A 69 -27.08 1.23 -2.40
N CYS A 70 -26.73 0.05 -2.90
CA CYS A 70 -27.24 -0.52 -4.13
C CYS A 70 -27.42 -2.03 -4.02
N ASP A 71 -28.39 -2.55 -4.76
CA ASP A 71 -28.52 -3.98 -5.00
C ASP A 71 -27.41 -4.47 -5.94
N LEU A 72 -26.65 -5.47 -5.50
CA LEU A 72 -25.49 -6.01 -6.23
C LEU A 72 -25.86 -6.75 -7.53
N GLN A 73 -27.14 -7.11 -7.69
CA GLN A 73 -27.63 -7.83 -8.86
C GLN A 73 -27.90 -6.91 -10.06
N ASP A 74 -28.08 -5.61 -9.83
CA ASP A 74 -28.30 -4.64 -10.90
C ASP A 74 -26.98 -3.93 -11.29
N PRO A 75 -26.35 -4.32 -12.40
CA PRO A 75 -25.09 -3.71 -12.84
C PRO A 75 -25.22 -2.21 -13.13
N GLU A 76 -26.33 -1.75 -13.71
CA GLU A 76 -26.47 -0.33 -14.10
C GLU A 76 -26.58 0.57 -12.87
N PHE A 77 -27.28 0.12 -11.82
CA PHE A 77 -27.36 0.85 -10.57
C PHE A 77 -26.02 0.88 -9.81
N VAL A 78 -25.25 -0.22 -9.86
CA VAL A 78 -23.89 -0.24 -9.30
C VAL A 78 -22.99 0.75 -10.05
N LYS A 79 -23.11 0.85 -11.38
CA LYS A 79 -22.33 1.80 -12.19
C LYS A 79 -22.59 3.25 -11.81
N THR A 80 -23.85 3.63 -11.64
CA THR A 80 -24.23 4.98 -11.25
C THR A 80 -23.74 5.28 -9.83
N THR A 81 -23.85 4.33 -8.91
CA THR A 81 -23.35 4.45 -7.53
C THR A 81 -21.84 4.65 -7.49
N ILE A 82 -21.08 3.89 -8.29
CA ILE A 82 -19.61 4.06 -8.39
C ILE A 82 -19.27 5.44 -8.96
N ALA A 83 -20.01 5.91 -9.97
CA ALA A 83 -19.76 7.19 -10.62
C ALA A 83 -19.94 8.40 -9.68
N GLN A 84 -20.80 8.29 -8.66
CA GLN A 84 -21.07 9.35 -7.67
C GLN A 84 -19.90 9.65 -6.72
N HIS A 85 -18.90 8.76 -6.60
CA HIS A 85 -17.76 9.01 -5.73
C HIS A 85 -16.82 10.07 -6.31
N GLU A 86 -16.09 10.80 -5.46
CA GLU A 86 -15.14 11.83 -5.95
C GLU A 86 -13.77 11.23 -6.34
N SER A 87 -13.27 10.28 -5.56
CA SER A 87 -11.92 9.74 -5.73
C SER A 87 -11.85 8.67 -6.82
N GLU A 88 -11.14 8.96 -7.91
CA GLU A 88 -10.87 8.02 -9.01
C GLU A 88 -10.21 6.71 -8.54
N GLY A 89 -9.29 6.80 -7.55
CA GLY A 89 -8.66 5.61 -6.96
C GLY A 89 -9.66 4.72 -6.22
N TYR A 90 -10.64 5.34 -5.55
CA TYR A 90 -11.70 4.61 -4.86
C TYR A 90 -12.67 3.97 -5.85
N LYS A 91 -13.09 4.71 -6.89
CA LYS A 91 -13.92 4.17 -8.00
C LYS A 91 -13.30 2.94 -8.62
N ARG A 92 -11.98 2.98 -8.88
CA ARG A 92 -11.22 1.85 -9.42
C ARG A 92 -11.32 0.61 -8.53
N ASN A 93 -11.20 0.78 -7.21
CA ASN A 93 -11.27 -0.31 -6.25
C ASN A 93 -12.68 -0.91 -6.17
N LEU A 94 -13.72 -0.07 -6.15
CA LEU A 94 -15.11 -0.51 -6.17
C LEU A 94 -15.43 -1.28 -7.46
N ALA A 95 -15.04 -0.76 -8.61
CA ALA A 95 -15.23 -1.42 -9.90
C ALA A 95 -14.50 -2.75 -9.99
N TYR A 96 -13.31 -2.87 -9.38
CA TYR A 96 -12.58 -4.12 -9.30
C TYR A 96 -13.26 -5.15 -8.40
N ALA A 97 -13.73 -4.73 -7.22
CA ALA A 97 -14.47 -5.62 -6.31
C ALA A 97 -15.77 -6.11 -6.96
N TYR A 98 -16.51 -5.23 -7.61
CA TYR A 98 -17.73 -5.61 -8.31
C TYR A 98 -17.46 -6.52 -9.51
N ASP A 99 -16.39 -6.27 -10.28
CA ASP A 99 -15.96 -7.17 -11.36
C ASP A 99 -15.68 -8.59 -10.86
N THR A 100 -15.09 -8.75 -9.67
CA THR A 100 -14.91 -10.09 -9.06
C THR A 100 -16.23 -10.75 -8.65
N TYR A 101 -17.20 -9.96 -8.17
CA TYR A 101 -18.54 -10.43 -7.84
C TYR A 101 -19.31 -10.85 -9.10
N ALA A 102 -19.36 -9.98 -10.11
CA ALA A 102 -20.04 -10.23 -11.38
C ALA A 102 -19.51 -11.49 -12.08
N LYS A 103 -18.19 -11.71 -12.08
CA LYS A 103 -17.57 -12.92 -12.62
C LYS A 103 -17.97 -14.20 -11.89
N PHE A 104 -18.15 -14.13 -10.57
CA PHE A 104 -18.56 -15.29 -9.79
C PHE A 104 -20.02 -15.66 -10.04
N TYR A 105 -20.89 -14.65 -10.19
CA TYR A 105 -22.33 -14.84 -10.45
C TYR A 105 -22.71 -14.93 -11.93
N GLY A 106 -21.76 -14.76 -12.85
CA GLY A 106 -22.02 -14.78 -14.30
C GLY A 106 -22.81 -13.56 -14.79
N ILE A 107 -22.75 -12.43 -14.10
CA ILE A 107 -23.44 -11.19 -14.48
C ILE A 107 -22.65 -10.51 -15.60
N GLU A 108 -23.33 -10.16 -16.70
CA GLU A 108 -22.72 -9.38 -17.78
C GLU A 108 -22.44 -7.95 -17.31
N TRP A 109 -21.17 -7.67 -17.05
CA TRP A 109 -20.69 -6.37 -16.58
C TRP A 109 -19.48 -5.91 -17.40
N LYS A 110 -19.61 -4.74 -18.05
CA LYS A 110 -18.46 -4.10 -18.70
C LYS A 110 -17.77 -3.15 -17.72
N LYS A 111 -16.66 -3.60 -17.16
CA LYS A 111 -15.91 -2.83 -16.16
C LYS A 111 -15.49 -1.45 -16.68
N PRO A 112 -15.89 -0.35 -16.03
CA PRO A 112 -15.39 0.98 -16.34
C PRO A 112 -13.90 1.12 -15.97
N ILE A 113 -13.17 1.88 -16.77
CA ILE A 113 -11.74 2.13 -16.57
C ILE A 113 -11.58 3.49 -15.88
N TYR A 114 -11.11 3.47 -14.63
CA TYR A 114 -10.79 4.67 -13.87
C TYR A 114 -9.28 4.83 -13.75
N TRP A 115 -8.77 6.01 -14.10
CA TRP A 115 -7.37 6.35 -14.00
C TRP A 115 -7.14 7.28 -12.80
N GLN A 116 -6.34 6.81 -11.85
CA GLN A 116 -5.94 7.66 -10.73
C GLN A 116 -4.82 8.61 -11.19
N PRO A 117 -5.02 9.95 -11.12
CA PRO A 117 -3.95 10.88 -11.43
C PRO A 117 -2.80 10.69 -10.44
N ARG A 118 -1.57 10.62 -10.96
CA ARG A 118 -0.38 10.52 -10.11
C ARG A 118 -0.13 11.87 -9.47
N LYS A 119 0.01 11.88 -8.13
CA LYS A 119 0.48 13.07 -7.42
C LYS A 119 1.96 13.26 -7.70
N VAL A 120 2.33 14.47 -8.12
CA VAL A 120 3.74 14.85 -8.26
C VAL A 120 4.35 14.89 -6.85
N PRO A 121 5.44 14.16 -6.57
CA PRO A 121 6.09 14.25 -5.27
C PRO A 121 6.68 15.65 -5.06
N ARG A 122 6.79 16.08 -3.80
CA ARG A 122 7.47 17.34 -3.48
C ARG A 122 8.96 17.19 -3.74
N ILE A 123 9.45 17.88 -4.76
CA ILE A 123 10.86 17.86 -5.14
C ILE A 123 11.68 18.59 -4.06
N PRO A 124 12.73 17.97 -3.49
CA PRO A 124 13.57 18.62 -2.49
C PRO A 124 14.47 19.70 -3.11
N LEU A 125 14.87 20.68 -2.30
CA LEU A 125 15.91 21.66 -2.66
C LEU A 125 17.29 21.00 -2.64
N GLU A 126 18.23 21.53 -3.42
CA GLU A 126 19.61 21.02 -3.49
C GLU A 126 20.29 20.97 -2.12
N LYS A 127 20.12 22.00 -1.30
CA LYS A 127 20.66 22.05 0.08
C LYS A 127 20.18 20.88 0.95
N ASN A 128 18.93 20.45 0.76
CA ASN A 128 18.38 19.32 1.50
C ASN A 128 18.96 18.00 1.02
N ILE A 129 19.23 17.87 -0.29
CA ILE A 129 19.88 16.70 -0.87
C ILE A 129 21.32 16.59 -0.34
N GLU A 130 22.06 17.70 -0.33
CA GLU A 130 23.44 17.74 0.17
C GLU A 130 23.54 17.38 1.66
N ALA A 131 22.61 17.88 2.49
CA ALA A 131 22.55 17.52 3.90
C ALA A 131 22.28 16.00 4.12
N ILE A 132 21.51 15.38 3.23
CA ILE A 132 21.28 13.92 3.25
C ILE A 132 22.56 13.18 2.85
N ILE A 133 23.25 13.63 1.80
CA ILE A 133 24.51 13.02 1.34
C ILE A 133 25.59 13.12 2.42
N SER A 134 25.73 14.26 3.09
CA SER A 134 26.74 14.49 4.12
C SER A 134 26.52 13.68 5.40
N SER A 135 25.27 13.33 5.72
CA SER A 135 24.93 12.52 6.90
C SER A 135 24.89 11.02 6.63
N ALA A 136 24.96 10.61 5.36
CA ALA A 136 24.91 9.23 4.92
C ALA A 136 26.26 8.50 5.07
N CYS A 137 26.24 7.17 5.13
CA CYS A 137 27.48 6.38 5.11
C CYS A 137 28.08 6.39 3.70
N ILE A 138 29.39 6.12 3.58
CA ILE A 138 30.14 6.24 2.32
C ILE A 138 29.42 5.59 1.13
N LYS A 139 28.94 4.35 1.29
CA LYS A 139 28.23 3.63 0.21
C LYS A 139 26.97 4.36 -0.28
N THR A 140 26.14 4.84 0.64
CA THR A 140 24.88 5.52 0.30
C THR A 140 25.11 6.96 -0.13
N ALA A 141 26.13 7.63 0.42
CA ALA A 141 26.56 8.96 0.02
C ALA A 141 27.05 8.96 -1.44
N THR A 142 27.95 8.03 -1.81
CA THR A 142 28.44 7.90 -3.19
C THR A 142 27.30 7.57 -4.16
N ALA A 143 26.43 6.62 -3.81
CA ALA A 143 25.28 6.27 -4.65
C ALA A 143 24.32 7.46 -4.84
N SER A 144 24.05 8.21 -3.78
CA SER A 144 23.15 9.38 -3.83
C SER A 144 23.79 10.54 -4.60
N ALA A 145 25.10 10.74 -4.52
CA ALA A 145 25.83 11.73 -5.30
C ALA A 145 25.75 11.42 -6.80
N ILE A 146 26.04 10.18 -7.20
CA ILE A 146 25.90 9.75 -8.60
C ILE A 146 24.46 9.96 -9.08
N SER A 147 23.46 9.59 -8.27
CA SER A 147 22.04 9.78 -8.61
C SER A 147 21.65 11.25 -8.77
N LYS A 148 22.18 12.15 -7.91
CA LYS A 148 21.95 13.60 -7.98
C LYS A 148 22.43 14.16 -9.32
N ASP A 149 23.64 13.77 -9.74
CA ASP A 149 24.30 14.38 -10.90
C ASP A 149 23.82 13.78 -12.24
N THR A 150 23.49 12.48 -12.25
CA THR A 150 23.15 11.74 -13.49
C THR A 150 21.67 11.41 -13.64
N GLY A 151 20.88 11.52 -12.56
CA GLY A 151 19.48 11.12 -12.55
C GLY A 151 19.24 9.60 -12.60
N LEU A 152 20.28 8.78 -12.42
CA LEU A 152 20.16 7.33 -12.43
C LEU A 152 19.30 6.82 -11.27
N ARG A 153 18.50 5.78 -11.55
CA ARG A 153 17.70 5.07 -10.55
C ARG A 153 18.62 4.24 -9.65
N PRO A 154 18.22 3.98 -8.39
CA PRO A 154 19.01 3.16 -7.48
C PRO A 154 19.40 1.78 -8.06
N ILE A 155 18.52 1.15 -8.84
CA ILE A 155 18.81 -0.15 -9.48
C ILE A 155 19.86 -0.06 -10.59
N GLU A 156 19.91 1.06 -11.30
CA GLU A 156 20.91 1.33 -12.35
C GLU A 156 22.28 1.56 -11.70
N ILE A 157 22.32 2.32 -10.61
CA ILE A 157 23.55 2.57 -9.84
C ILE A 157 24.10 1.27 -9.23
N LEU A 158 23.22 0.45 -8.65
CA LEU A 158 23.62 -0.84 -8.07
C LEU A 158 24.16 -1.84 -9.11
N SER A 159 23.79 -1.67 -10.38
CA SER A 159 24.24 -2.53 -11.49
C SER A 159 25.41 -1.93 -12.29
N LEU A 160 25.94 -0.77 -11.88
CA LEU A 160 27.11 -0.14 -12.51
C LEU A 160 28.34 -1.04 -12.43
N LYS A 161 29.02 -1.19 -13.56
CA LYS A 161 30.30 -1.90 -13.66
C LYS A 161 31.44 -0.89 -13.73
N LEU A 162 32.61 -1.25 -13.20
CA LEU A 162 33.81 -0.40 -13.24
C LEU A 162 34.15 0.08 -14.66
N LYS A 163 33.94 -0.76 -15.69
CA LYS A 163 34.16 -0.40 -17.09
C LYS A 163 33.26 0.73 -17.64
N GLN A 164 32.23 1.14 -16.91
CA GLN A 164 31.30 2.21 -17.29
C GLN A 164 31.65 3.53 -16.59
N ILE A 165 32.68 3.53 -15.73
CA ILE A 165 33.12 4.69 -14.98
C ILE A 165 34.47 5.08 -15.59
N ASP A 166 34.53 6.28 -16.15
CA ASP A 166 35.78 6.93 -16.56
C ASP A 166 36.07 8.02 -15.51
N LEU A 167 37.29 8.01 -14.96
CA LEU A 167 37.69 8.82 -13.80
C LEU A 167 38.57 10.00 -14.21
#